data_AF-A0A523PSJ9-F1
#
_entry.id   AF-A0A523PSJ9-F1
#
_cell.length_a   1.000
_cell.length_b   1.000
_cell.length_c   1.000
_cell.angle_alpha   90.00
_cell.angle_beta   90.00
_cell.angle_gamma   90.00
#
_symmetry.space_group_name_H-M   'P 1'
#
loop_
_entity.id
_entity.type
_entity.pdbx_description
1 polymer ?
#
loop_
_entity_poly.entity_id
_entity_poly.type
_entity_poly.pdbx_seq_one_letter_code
_entity_poly.pdbx_strand_id
1 'polypeptide(L)'
;DYFVFINDKDGLVKQWKLEATDNDRVTARLVRQFNVGSQTEGCVADDATGDLYIGEEDVGIWKYSAEPDGGENRLLVDSVEGGNLTADVEGLSIYYGPGDAGYLIASSQGSDNFVVYDRAGDNSFIGLFHIVADEVLGIDGVSETDGLDVSSANLGAAFPYGVFVVQDGRNISPDERQNFKLVPWQRIAEAMGLETYAGYNPRVVNDQQ
;
A
#
# COMPACT_ATOMS: atom_id res chain seq x y z
N ASP A 1 5.93 19.97 3.03
CA ASP A 1 5.71 19.65 4.46
C ASP A 1 5.78 18.13 4.63
N TYR A 2 5.98 17.64 5.85
CA TYR A 2 5.94 16.21 6.14
C TYR A 2 4.82 15.93 7.16
N PHE A 3 4.11 14.83 6.96
CA PHE A 3 3.00 14.43 7.81
C PHE A 3 3.12 12.98 8.25
N VAL A 4 2.46 12.65 9.35
CA VAL A 4 2.26 11.27 9.82
C VAL A 4 0.77 11.06 10.02
N PHE A 5 0.25 9.98 9.48
CA PHE A 5 -1.09 9.48 9.75
C PHE A 5 -1.00 8.33 10.73
N ILE A 6 -1.83 8.35 11.77
CA ILE A 6 -1.95 7.28 12.76
C ILE A 6 -3.42 6.94 12.85
N ASN A 7 -3.76 5.67 12.67
CA ASN A 7 -5.09 5.13 12.83
C ASN A 7 -5.16 4.18 14.04
N ASP A 8 -6.36 3.75 14.42
CA ASP A 8 -6.55 2.82 15.55
C ASP A 8 -7.73 1.87 15.34
N LYS A 9 -7.93 1.00 16.34
CA LYS A 9 -8.94 -0.07 16.34
C LYS A 9 -10.39 0.42 16.38
N ASP A 10 -10.61 1.69 16.70
CA ASP A 10 -11.94 2.31 16.74
C ASP A 10 -12.18 3.19 15.49
N GLY A 11 -11.28 3.13 14.50
CA GLY A 11 -11.36 3.87 13.24
C GLY A 11 -10.94 5.33 13.35
N LEU A 12 -10.36 5.76 14.47
CA LEU A 12 -9.92 7.13 14.64
C LEU A 12 -8.60 7.36 13.88
N VAL A 13 -8.56 8.36 13.01
CA VAL A 13 -7.38 8.75 12.25
C VAL A 13 -6.92 10.14 12.71
N LYS A 14 -5.62 10.29 12.95
CA LYS A 14 -4.98 11.56 13.28
C LYS A 14 -3.84 11.85 12.32
N GLN A 15 -3.85 13.06 11.76
CA GLN A 15 -2.78 13.58 10.93
C GLN A 15 -1.95 14.59 11.74
N TRP A 16 -0.64 14.40 11.74
CA TRP A 16 0.31 15.24 12.46
C TRP A 16 1.27 15.88 11.46
N LYS A 17 1.45 17.20 11.52
CA LYS A 17 2.53 17.88 10.79
C LYS A 17 3.84 17.71 11.56
N LEU A 18 4.87 17.24 10.87
CA LEU A 18 6.23 17.15 11.38
C LEU A 18 6.98 18.46 11.12
N GLU A 19 7.60 19.00 12.17
CA GLU A 19 8.31 20.28 12.12
C GLU A 19 9.70 20.08 12.75
N ALA A 20 10.75 20.42 11.99
CA ALA A 20 12.11 20.44 12.51
C ALA A 20 12.27 21.59 13.51
N THR A 21 13.07 21.37 14.55
CA THR A 21 13.40 22.37 15.57
C THR A 21 14.89 22.71 15.52
N ASP A 22 15.25 23.86 16.08
CA ASP A 22 16.65 24.36 16.11
C ASP A 22 17.64 23.45 16.89
N ASN A 23 17.14 22.42 17.59
CA ASN A 23 17.95 21.52 18.43
C ASN A 23 18.07 20.10 17.83
N ASP A 24 18.07 19.97 16.50
CA ASP A 24 18.14 18.68 15.77
C ASP A 24 17.07 17.66 16.21
N ARG A 25 15.89 18.15 16.59
CA ARG A 25 14.71 17.34 16.95
C ARG A 25 13.56 17.62 16.01
N VAL A 26 12.67 16.64 15.87
CA VAL A 26 11.38 16.78 15.16
C VAL A 26 10.26 16.83 16.19
N THR A 27 9.36 17.80 16.04
CA THR A 27 8.09 17.87 16.79
C THR A 27 6.92 17.51 15.89
N ALA A 28 5.83 17.05 16.49
CA ALA A 28 4.59 16.73 15.78
C ALA A 28 3.44 17.59 16.32
N ARG A 29 2.68 18.21 15.43
CA ARG A 29 1.49 19.00 15.76
C ARG A 29 0.27 18.40 15.09
N LEU A 30 -0.77 18.10 15.87
CA LEU A 30 -2.04 17.60 15.35
C LEU A 30 -2.65 18.66 14.42
N VAL A 31 -2.92 18.30 13.18
CA VAL A 31 -3.47 19.21 12.16
C VAL A 31 -4.85 18.79 11.66
N ARG A 32 -5.18 17.50 11.73
CA ARG A 32 -6.48 16.97 11.35
C ARG A 32 -6.78 15.68 12.12
N GLN A 33 -8.06 15.45 12.39
CA GLN A 33 -8.56 14.23 13.03
C GLN A 33 -9.96 13.93 12.46
N PHE A 34 -10.25 12.67 12.19
CA PHE A 34 -11.54 12.19 11.70
C PHE A 34 -11.73 10.71 12.08
N ASN A 35 -12.94 10.16 11.91
CA ASN A 35 -13.22 8.75 12.17
C ASN A 35 -13.75 8.06 10.91
N VAL A 36 -13.26 6.86 10.62
CA VAL A 36 -13.59 6.09 9.42
C VAL A 36 -14.87 5.25 9.61
N GLY A 37 -15.15 4.81 10.84
CA GLY A 37 -16.37 4.07 11.18
C GLY A 37 -16.09 2.87 12.09
N SER A 38 -15.12 2.05 11.71
CA SER A 38 -14.67 0.85 12.43
C SER A 38 -13.16 0.66 12.27
N GLN A 39 -12.64 -0.50 12.70
CA GLN A 39 -11.21 -0.79 12.75
C GLN A 39 -10.51 -0.53 11.40
N THR A 40 -9.36 0.13 11.47
CA THR A 40 -8.52 0.46 10.31
C THR A 40 -7.07 0.15 10.62
N GLU A 41 -6.35 -0.37 9.64
CA GLU A 41 -4.90 -0.61 9.73
C GLU A 41 -4.18 -0.13 8.47
N GLY A 42 -4.52 -0.68 7.29
CA GLY A 42 -3.97 -0.27 6.01
C GLY A 42 -4.01 1.24 5.78
N CYS A 43 -2.86 1.85 5.49
CA CYS A 43 -2.75 3.31 5.32
C CYS A 43 -1.59 3.66 4.38
N VAL A 44 -1.89 4.33 3.26
CA VAL A 44 -0.86 4.83 2.34
C VAL A 44 -1.27 6.19 1.77
N ALA A 45 -0.32 7.12 1.71
CA ALA A 45 -0.51 8.43 1.10
C ALA A 45 0.24 8.51 -0.24
N ASP A 46 -0.40 9.11 -1.24
CA ASP A 46 0.18 9.42 -2.53
C ASP A 46 0.74 10.85 -2.51
N ASP A 47 2.06 10.96 -2.45
CA ASP A 47 2.73 12.27 -2.36
C ASP A 47 2.56 13.11 -3.64
N ALA A 48 2.24 12.51 -4.80
CA ALA A 48 2.12 13.23 -6.06
C ALA A 48 0.69 13.71 -6.35
N THR A 49 -0.32 12.90 -5.99
CA THR A 49 -1.74 13.27 -6.19
C THR A 49 -2.36 13.94 -4.97
N GLY A 50 -1.76 13.80 -3.79
CA GLY A 50 -2.31 14.30 -2.54
C GLY A 50 -3.50 13.47 -2.03
N ASP A 51 -3.55 12.19 -2.38
CA ASP A 51 -4.57 11.23 -1.95
C ASP A 51 -4.10 10.43 -0.74
N LEU A 52 -5.03 10.07 0.15
CA LEU A 52 -4.82 9.19 1.30
C LEU A 52 -5.76 8.00 1.20
N TYR A 53 -5.21 6.80 1.18
CA TYR A 53 -5.96 5.55 1.16
C TYR A 53 -5.95 4.89 2.53
N ILE A 54 -7.11 4.49 3.02
CA ILE A 54 -7.27 3.81 4.32
C ILE A 54 -8.10 2.55 4.13
N GLY A 55 -7.58 1.42 4.59
CA GLY A 55 -8.31 0.16 4.71
C GLY A 55 -9.12 0.15 6.01
N GLU A 56 -10.43 0.04 5.88
CA GLU A 56 -11.34 -0.31 6.97
C GLU A 56 -11.60 -1.82 6.88
N GLU A 57 -11.05 -2.60 7.81
CA GLU A 57 -10.75 -4.04 7.64
C GLU A 57 -11.94 -4.86 7.11
N ASP A 58 -13.12 -4.66 7.71
CA ASP A 58 -14.35 -5.39 7.38
C ASP A 58 -15.22 -4.71 6.30
N VAL A 59 -14.82 -3.54 5.80
CA VAL A 59 -15.68 -2.69 4.93
C VAL A 59 -15.08 -2.49 3.55
N GLY A 60 -13.82 -2.07 3.44
CA GLY A 60 -13.22 -1.73 2.14
C GLY A 60 -12.10 -0.70 2.21
N ILE A 61 -11.77 -0.14 1.05
CA ILE A 61 -10.74 0.89 0.90
C ILE A 61 -11.40 2.24 0.66
N TRP A 62 -11.04 3.22 1.49
CA TRP A 62 -11.49 4.60 1.36
C TRP A 62 -10.38 5.49 0.83
N LYS A 63 -10.71 6.38 -0.10
CA LYS A 63 -9.85 7.46 -0.60
C LYS A 63 -10.29 8.80 0.01
N TYR A 64 -9.37 9.48 0.65
CA TYR A 64 -9.50 10.83 1.19
C TYR A 64 -8.49 11.77 0.52
N SER A 65 -8.64 13.07 0.69
CA SER A 65 -7.50 13.98 0.51
C SER A 65 -6.47 13.74 1.63
N ALA A 66 -5.18 13.79 1.31
CA ALA A 66 -4.07 13.75 2.26
C ALA A 66 -3.75 15.14 2.86
N GLU A 67 -4.30 16.22 2.32
CA GLU A 67 -4.04 17.57 2.82
C GLU A 67 -4.70 17.79 4.20
N PRO A 68 -4.07 18.57 5.10
CA PRO A 68 -4.58 18.80 6.45
C PRO A 68 -5.93 19.55 6.46
N ASP A 69 -6.25 20.30 5.42
CA ASP A 69 -7.53 21.00 5.24
C ASP A 69 -8.51 20.25 4.32
N GLY A 70 -8.17 19.03 3.89
CA GLY A 70 -8.98 18.19 2.99
C GLY A 70 -10.32 17.69 3.56
N GLY A 71 -10.58 17.92 4.85
CA GLY A 71 -11.83 17.55 5.52
C GLY A 71 -12.00 16.03 5.70
N GLU A 72 -13.25 15.56 5.69
CA GLU A 72 -13.59 14.16 5.97
C GLU A 72 -14.33 13.48 4.81
N ASN A 73 -14.49 14.19 3.69
CA ASN A 73 -15.10 13.63 2.49
C ASN A 73 -14.24 12.50 1.94
N ARG A 74 -14.90 11.42 1.52
CA ARG A 74 -14.24 10.21 1.03
C ARG A 74 -14.95 9.61 -0.17
N LEU A 75 -14.19 8.84 -0.95
CA LEU A 75 -14.67 7.98 -2.02
C LEU A 75 -14.41 6.52 -1.63
N LEU A 76 -15.36 5.64 -1.90
CA LEU A 76 -15.15 4.20 -1.78
C LEU A 76 -14.40 3.72 -3.03
N VAL A 77 -13.23 3.13 -2.86
CA VAL A 77 -12.43 2.55 -3.96
C VAL A 77 -12.94 1.15 -4.29
N ASP A 78 -13.06 0.30 -3.27
CA ASP A 78 -13.65 -1.04 -3.37
C ASP A 78 -14.15 -1.49 -1.98
N SER A 79 -14.98 -2.53 -1.94
CA SER A 79 -15.62 -3.04 -0.72
C SER A 79 -15.39 -4.53 -0.49
N VAL A 80 -15.48 -4.94 0.78
CA VAL A 80 -15.57 -6.35 1.18
C VAL A 80 -16.94 -6.93 0.79
N GLU A 81 -18.02 -6.20 1.08
CA GLU A 81 -19.36 -6.62 0.66
C GLU A 81 -19.62 -6.23 -0.80
N GLY A 82 -19.74 -7.24 -1.67
CA GLY A 82 -20.11 -7.06 -3.08
C GLY A 82 -19.01 -6.51 -3.99
N GLY A 83 -17.80 -6.27 -3.45
CA GLY A 83 -16.62 -5.85 -4.20
C GLY A 83 -15.63 -7.00 -4.42
N ASN A 84 -14.34 -6.66 -4.60
CA ASN A 84 -13.28 -7.64 -4.90
C ASN A 84 -12.39 -7.97 -3.70
N LEU A 85 -12.69 -7.42 -2.52
CA LEU A 85 -11.93 -7.65 -1.29
C LEU A 85 -12.60 -8.74 -0.44
N THR A 86 -11.78 -9.52 0.24
CA THR A 86 -12.16 -10.36 1.37
C THR A 86 -11.47 -9.82 2.61
N ALA A 87 -12.25 -9.53 3.66
CA ALA A 87 -11.74 -9.06 4.94
C ALA A 87 -10.72 -10.05 5.54
N ASP A 88 -9.65 -9.59 6.17
CA ASP A 88 -9.39 -8.18 6.50
C ASP A 88 -8.67 -7.43 5.36
N VAL A 89 -9.05 -6.16 5.16
CA VAL A 89 -8.32 -5.22 4.28
C VAL A 89 -7.12 -4.66 5.05
N GLU A 90 -5.95 -5.20 4.75
CA GLU A 90 -4.73 -4.96 5.51
C GLU A 90 -3.80 -3.96 4.80
N GLY A 91 -2.50 -4.25 4.70
CA GLY A 91 -1.50 -3.36 4.12
C GLY A 91 -1.88 -2.81 2.75
N LEU A 92 -1.64 -1.51 2.56
CA LEU A 92 -1.81 -0.79 1.30
C LEU A 92 -0.45 -0.23 0.87
N SER A 93 -0.12 -0.27 -0.42
CA SER A 93 1.05 0.43 -0.96
C SER A 93 0.85 0.83 -2.42
N ILE A 94 1.69 1.75 -2.91
CA ILE A 94 1.57 2.38 -4.23
C ILE A 94 2.82 2.08 -5.08
N TYR A 95 2.63 1.44 -6.23
CA TYR A 95 3.66 1.28 -7.25
C TYR A 95 3.63 2.47 -8.20
N TYR A 96 4.60 3.37 -8.07
CA TYR A 96 4.63 4.63 -8.81
C TYR A 96 5.11 4.45 -10.26
N GLY A 97 4.31 4.94 -11.21
CA GLY A 97 4.71 5.23 -12.58
C GLY A 97 4.90 6.74 -12.83
N PRO A 98 5.16 7.16 -14.08
CA PRO A 98 5.24 8.57 -14.43
C PRO A 98 3.88 9.27 -14.27
N GLY A 99 3.89 10.51 -13.76
CA GLY A 99 2.66 11.26 -13.51
C GLY A 99 1.79 10.60 -12.44
N ASP A 100 0.52 10.36 -12.77
CA ASP A 100 -0.46 9.64 -11.95
C ASP A 100 -0.55 8.13 -12.28
N ALA A 101 0.19 7.66 -13.29
CA ALA A 101 0.26 6.25 -13.61
C ALA A 101 0.85 5.45 -12.45
N GLY A 102 0.43 4.19 -12.33
CA GLY A 102 0.86 3.32 -11.25
C GLY A 102 -0.25 2.41 -10.78
N TYR A 103 -0.04 1.78 -9.63
CA TYR A 103 -1.01 0.87 -9.04
C TYR A 103 -1.14 1.10 -7.54
N LEU A 104 -2.38 1.09 -7.04
CA LEU A 104 -2.68 0.88 -5.63
C LEU A 104 -2.83 -0.63 -5.40
N ILE A 105 -2.14 -1.17 -4.40
CA ILE A 105 -2.14 -2.60 -4.08
C ILE A 105 -2.62 -2.77 -2.66
N ALA A 106 -3.54 -3.71 -2.45
CA ALA A 106 -4.10 -4.03 -1.14
C ALA A 106 -3.89 -5.50 -0.80
N SER A 107 -3.53 -5.78 0.46
CA SER A 107 -3.62 -7.12 1.02
C SER A 107 -5.08 -7.44 1.33
N SER A 108 -5.61 -8.48 0.69
CA SER A 108 -6.93 -9.05 1.01
C SER A 108 -6.73 -10.32 1.83
N GLN A 109 -6.51 -10.12 3.12
CA GLN A 109 -5.91 -11.12 4.01
C GLN A 109 -6.75 -12.40 4.10
N GLY A 110 -8.07 -12.30 4.26
CA GLY A 110 -8.93 -13.48 4.41
C GLY A 110 -9.03 -14.37 3.17
N SER A 111 -8.44 -13.96 2.05
CA SER A 111 -8.36 -14.76 0.82
C SER A 111 -6.93 -14.96 0.31
N ASP A 112 -5.92 -14.62 1.12
CA ASP A 112 -4.49 -14.80 0.82
C ASP A 112 -4.08 -14.28 -0.57
N ASN A 113 -4.64 -13.14 -0.98
CA ASN A 113 -4.32 -12.49 -2.26
C ASN A 113 -4.11 -10.99 -2.14
N PHE A 114 -3.61 -10.44 -3.24
CA PHE A 114 -3.34 -9.02 -3.40
C PHE A 114 -4.21 -8.48 -4.52
N VAL A 115 -4.99 -7.44 -4.21
CA VAL A 115 -5.86 -6.79 -5.17
C VAL A 115 -5.16 -5.55 -5.72
N VAL A 116 -5.23 -5.37 -7.05
CA VAL A 116 -4.54 -4.31 -7.78
C VAL A 116 -5.57 -3.40 -8.43
N TYR A 117 -5.42 -2.11 -8.17
CA TYR A 117 -6.23 -1.04 -8.75
C TYR A 117 -5.33 -0.10 -9.54
N ASP A 118 -5.92 0.62 -10.49
CA ASP A 118 -5.25 1.77 -11.08
C ASP A 118 -4.95 2.80 -9.97
N ARG A 119 -3.82 3.48 -10.06
CA ARG A 119 -3.50 4.62 -9.18
C ARG A 119 -4.27 5.87 -9.58
N ALA A 120 -4.53 6.05 -10.87
CA ALA A 120 -5.17 7.22 -11.42
C ALA A 120 -6.71 7.19 -11.25
N GLY A 121 -7.32 8.37 -11.41
CA GLY A 121 -8.77 8.55 -11.41
C GLY A 121 -9.45 8.05 -10.13
N ASP A 122 -10.50 7.24 -10.31
CA ASP A 122 -11.32 6.66 -9.24
C ASP A 122 -10.79 5.29 -8.78
N ASN A 123 -9.53 4.94 -9.10
CA ASN A 123 -8.87 3.71 -8.70
C ASN A 123 -9.60 2.43 -9.15
N SER A 124 -9.87 2.31 -10.45
CA SER A 124 -10.58 1.15 -11.00
C SER A 124 -9.85 -0.16 -10.73
N PHE A 125 -10.59 -1.19 -10.33
CA PHE A 125 -10.08 -2.55 -10.19
C PHE A 125 -9.47 -3.08 -11.50
N ILE A 126 -8.27 -3.65 -11.40
CA ILE A 126 -7.56 -4.28 -12.52
C ILE A 126 -7.63 -5.80 -12.41
N GLY A 127 -7.35 -6.34 -11.22
CA GLY A 127 -7.27 -7.78 -11.00
C GLY A 127 -6.71 -8.13 -9.62
N LEU A 128 -6.49 -9.42 -9.38
CA LEU A 128 -5.87 -9.92 -8.17
C LEU A 128 -4.85 -11.01 -8.48
N PHE A 129 -3.91 -11.25 -7.57
CA PHE A 129 -2.93 -12.32 -7.68
C PHE A 129 -2.60 -12.94 -6.32
N HIS A 130 -2.13 -14.19 -6.36
CA HIS A 130 -1.58 -14.90 -5.20
C HIS A 130 -0.07 -15.08 -5.36
N ILE A 131 0.67 -15.08 -4.26
CA ILE A 131 2.07 -15.50 -4.25
C ILE A 131 2.12 -16.96 -3.82
N VAL A 132 2.43 -17.83 -4.77
CA VAL A 132 2.53 -19.29 -4.57
C VAL A 132 3.98 -19.72 -4.38
N ALA A 133 4.18 -20.96 -3.91
CA ALA A 133 5.50 -21.49 -3.65
C ALA A 133 6.39 -21.54 -4.91
N ASP A 134 7.67 -21.20 -4.74
CA ASP A 134 8.73 -21.43 -5.70
C ASP A 134 9.53 -22.67 -5.25
N GLU A 135 9.10 -23.85 -5.71
CA GLU A 135 9.71 -25.13 -5.33
C GLU A 135 11.19 -25.23 -5.73
N VAL A 136 11.61 -24.50 -6.77
CA VAL A 136 13.00 -24.51 -7.26
C VAL A 136 13.90 -23.76 -6.30
N LEU A 137 13.44 -22.64 -5.76
CA LEU A 137 14.16 -21.86 -4.75
C LEU A 137 13.93 -22.37 -3.32
N GLY A 138 12.97 -23.27 -3.12
CA GLY A 138 12.58 -23.75 -1.79
C GLY A 138 11.94 -22.65 -0.95
N ILE A 139 11.19 -21.75 -1.58
CA ILE A 139 10.48 -20.65 -0.93
C ILE A 139 8.99 -20.99 -0.99
N ASP A 140 8.30 -20.91 0.13
CA ASP A 140 6.86 -21.10 0.21
C ASP A 140 6.06 -19.95 -0.40
N GLY A 141 4.74 -20.17 -0.49
CA GLY A 141 3.80 -19.10 -0.82
C GLY A 141 3.63 -18.13 0.34
N VAL A 142 2.64 -17.26 0.22
CA VAL A 142 2.33 -16.26 1.24
C VAL A 142 0.88 -16.43 1.66
N SER A 143 0.62 -16.34 2.96
CA SER A 143 -0.73 -16.34 3.54
C SER A 143 -0.81 -15.42 4.76
N GLU A 144 -2.02 -14.98 5.10
CA GLU A 144 -2.31 -14.08 6.22
C GLU A 144 -1.44 -12.81 6.18
N THR A 145 -1.28 -12.20 5.01
CA THR A 145 -0.46 -10.97 4.90
C THR A 145 -1.11 -9.81 5.65
N ASP A 146 -0.44 -9.34 6.70
CA ASP A 146 -0.70 -8.03 7.31
C ASP A 146 -0.12 -6.92 6.39
N GLY A 147 1.16 -6.58 6.57
CA GLY A 147 1.83 -5.49 5.87
C GLY A 147 2.42 -5.89 4.51
N LEU A 148 2.31 -4.96 3.55
CA LEU A 148 3.01 -4.99 2.27
C LEU A 148 3.67 -3.65 1.97
N ASP A 149 4.69 -3.66 1.10
CA ASP A 149 5.25 -2.45 0.51
C ASP A 149 5.75 -2.73 -0.91
N VAL A 150 5.80 -1.70 -1.75
CA VAL A 150 6.22 -1.82 -3.14
C VAL A 150 7.05 -0.61 -3.57
N SER A 151 8.04 -0.87 -4.43
CA SER A 151 8.80 0.20 -5.08
C SER A 151 8.99 -0.10 -6.55
N SER A 152 8.92 0.93 -7.38
CA SER A 152 9.32 0.93 -8.80
C SER A 152 10.75 1.45 -9.02
N ALA A 153 11.49 1.73 -7.93
CA ALA A 153 12.89 2.11 -8.02
C ALA A 153 13.74 0.91 -8.49
N ASN A 154 14.73 1.17 -9.34
CA ASN A 154 15.70 0.13 -9.72
C ASN A 154 16.63 -0.16 -8.53
N LEU A 155 16.55 -1.39 -7.98
CA LEU A 155 17.35 -1.83 -6.83
C LEU A 155 18.47 -2.81 -7.24
N GLY A 156 18.94 -2.71 -8.49
CA GLY A 156 20.02 -3.51 -9.05
C GLY A 156 19.52 -4.71 -9.88
N ALA A 157 20.44 -5.57 -10.29
CA ALA A 157 20.17 -6.61 -11.28
C ALA A 157 19.09 -7.63 -10.87
N ALA A 158 18.87 -7.84 -9.57
CA ALA A 158 17.82 -8.72 -9.05
C ALA A 158 16.42 -8.08 -9.12
N PHE A 159 16.35 -6.75 -9.04
CA PHE A 159 15.12 -5.97 -8.92
C PHE A 159 15.16 -4.72 -9.83
N PRO A 160 15.33 -4.90 -11.15
CA PRO A 160 15.52 -3.79 -12.08
C PRO A 160 14.27 -2.90 -12.21
N TYR A 161 13.09 -3.46 -11.96
CA TYR A 161 11.79 -2.77 -11.94
C TYR A 161 11.23 -2.62 -10.53
N GLY A 162 12.11 -2.79 -9.54
CA GLY A 162 11.81 -2.76 -8.12
C GLY A 162 11.30 -4.08 -7.56
N VAL A 163 10.66 -3.99 -6.40
CA VAL A 163 10.35 -5.13 -5.53
C VAL A 163 9.00 -4.92 -4.87
N PHE A 164 8.24 -6.01 -4.76
CA PHE A 164 7.08 -6.13 -3.90
C PHE A 164 7.47 -6.96 -2.69
N VAL A 165 7.30 -6.39 -1.49
CA VAL A 165 7.65 -7.01 -0.21
C VAL A 165 6.37 -7.26 0.55
N VAL A 166 6.17 -8.48 1.01
CA VAL A 166 4.98 -8.86 1.76
C VAL A 166 5.36 -9.66 2.99
N GLN A 167 4.65 -9.44 4.09
CA GLN A 167 4.71 -10.33 5.23
C GLN A 167 4.01 -11.66 4.89
N ASP A 168 4.52 -12.75 5.45
CA ASP A 168 3.86 -14.04 5.44
C ASP A 168 3.62 -14.51 6.87
N GLY A 169 2.35 -14.59 7.25
CA GLY A 169 1.91 -15.02 8.58
C GLY A 169 2.19 -16.50 8.83
N ARG A 170 2.26 -17.33 7.78
CA ARG A 170 2.50 -18.77 7.88
C ARG A 170 3.66 -19.23 7.00
N ASN A 171 4.87 -18.97 7.47
CA ASN A 171 6.09 -19.45 6.84
C ASN A 171 6.33 -20.94 7.15
N ILE A 172 6.03 -21.81 6.18
CA ILE A 172 6.01 -23.27 6.28
C ILE A 172 7.17 -23.96 5.54
N SER A 173 7.97 -23.24 4.73
CA SER A 173 9.15 -23.80 4.07
C SER A 173 10.35 -22.86 4.15
N PRO A 174 11.21 -23.00 5.19
CA PRO A 174 11.10 -23.93 6.32
C PRO A 174 9.97 -23.57 7.30
N ASP A 175 9.49 -24.55 8.08
CA ASP A 175 8.52 -24.35 9.16
C ASP A 175 9.17 -23.52 10.29
N GLU A 176 8.98 -22.20 10.21
CA GLU A 176 9.61 -21.21 11.09
C GLU A 176 8.61 -20.09 11.44
N ARG A 177 9.09 -19.06 12.13
CA ARG A 177 8.28 -17.88 12.43
C ARG A 177 7.99 -17.08 11.15
N GLN A 178 6.96 -16.24 11.20
CA GLN A 178 6.66 -15.27 10.15
C GLN A 178 7.91 -14.52 9.66
N ASN A 179 7.93 -14.22 8.36
CA ASN A 179 9.00 -13.47 7.72
C ASN A 179 8.43 -12.59 6.59
N PHE A 180 9.28 -12.18 5.64
CA PHE A 180 8.87 -11.42 4.47
C PHE A 180 9.36 -12.07 3.19
N LYS A 181 8.54 -12.01 2.15
CA LYS A 181 8.87 -12.47 0.80
C LYS A 181 9.16 -11.27 -0.09
N LEU A 182 10.17 -11.40 -0.94
CA LEU A 182 10.57 -10.37 -1.90
C LEU A 182 10.28 -10.88 -3.30
N VAL A 183 9.31 -10.28 -3.97
CA VAL A 183 8.92 -10.63 -5.34
C VAL A 183 9.42 -9.55 -6.29
N PRO A 184 10.24 -9.89 -7.31
CA PRO A 184 10.59 -8.93 -8.34
C PRO A 184 9.33 -8.47 -9.09
N TRP A 185 9.10 -7.16 -9.15
CA TRP A 185 7.83 -6.60 -9.67
C TRP A 185 7.48 -7.13 -11.07
N GLN A 186 8.48 -7.29 -11.94
CA GLN A 186 8.26 -7.76 -13.30
C GLN A 186 7.56 -9.13 -13.40
N ARG A 187 7.68 -10.00 -12.38
CA ARG A 187 6.95 -11.28 -12.36
C ARG A 187 5.45 -11.07 -12.17
N ILE A 188 5.06 -10.14 -11.30
CA ILE A 188 3.66 -9.76 -11.07
C ILE A 188 3.11 -9.09 -12.32
N ALA A 189 3.87 -8.13 -12.85
CA ALA A 189 3.48 -7.40 -14.06
C ALA A 189 3.28 -8.32 -15.26
N GLU A 190 4.19 -9.28 -15.50
CA GLU A 190 4.04 -10.27 -16.57
C GLU A 190 2.81 -11.15 -16.38
N ALA A 191 2.57 -11.64 -15.16
CA ALA A 191 1.44 -12.53 -14.86
C ALA A 191 0.08 -11.85 -15.03
N MET A 192 0.00 -10.55 -14.74
CA MET A 192 -1.24 -9.77 -14.78
C MET A 192 -1.39 -8.92 -16.06
N GLY A 193 -0.35 -8.80 -16.88
CA GLY A 193 -0.31 -7.89 -18.02
C GLY A 193 -0.24 -6.42 -17.63
N LEU A 194 0.43 -6.10 -16.52
CA LEU A 194 0.64 -4.73 -16.05
C LEU A 194 1.89 -4.11 -16.70
N GLU A 195 1.92 -2.78 -16.76
CA GLU A 195 3.13 -2.04 -17.10
C GLU A 195 4.20 -2.17 -16.00
N THR A 196 5.45 -2.15 -16.44
CA THR A 196 6.61 -2.03 -15.55
C THR A 196 7.16 -0.61 -15.65
N TYR A 197 7.52 -0.03 -14.51
CA TYR A 197 8.15 1.27 -14.46
C TYR A 197 9.58 1.11 -13.92
N ALA A 198 10.50 1.90 -14.47
CA ALA A 198 11.88 1.94 -14.01
C ALA A 198 12.30 3.40 -13.85
N GLY A 199 13.12 3.65 -12.84
CA GLY A 199 13.72 4.97 -12.61
C GLY A 199 12.90 5.90 -11.72
N TYR A 200 11.86 5.41 -11.04
CA TYR A 200 11.26 6.16 -9.95
C TYR A 200 12.32 6.51 -8.91
N ASN A 201 12.46 7.80 -8.64
CA ASN A 201 13.29 8.30 -7.57
C ASN A 201 12.37 8.78 -6.44
N PRO A 202 12.22 8.03 -5.34
CA PRO A 202 11.32 8.40 -4.25
C PRO A 202 11.72 9.69 -3.52
N ARG A 203 12.87 10.30 -3.87
CA ARG A 203 13.31 11.59 -3.35
C ARG A 203 12.89 12.78 -4.21
N VAL A 204 12.31 12.53 -5.39
CA VAL A 204 11.93 13.56 -6.36
C VAL A 204 10.54 13.24 -6.89
N VAL A 205 9.53 13.61 -6.11
CA VAL A 205 8.12 13.26 -6.39
C VAL A 205 7.55 14.04 -7.60
N ASN A 206 8.14 15.18 -8.00
CA ASN A 206 7.52 16.12 -8.94
C ASN A 206 8.28 16.41 -10.27
N ASP A 207 9.43 15.77 -10.58
CA ASP A 207 10.22 16.10 -11.80
C ASP A 207 9.96 15.17 -13.00
N GLN A 208 8.75 14.61 -13.16
CA GLN A 208 8.41 13.76 -14.32
C GLN A 208 7.23 14.32 -15.14
N GLN A 209 6.98 15.63 -15.09
CA GLN A 209 6.15 16.33 -16.10
C GLN A 209 6.94 16.56 -17.40
#